data_AF-A0A918PMD7-F1
#
_entry.id   AF-A0A918PMD7-F1
#
_cell.length_a   1.000
_cell.length_b   1.000
_cell.length_c   1.000
_cell.angle_alpha   90.00
_cell.angle_beta   90.00
_cell.angle_gamma   90.00
#
_symmetry.space_group_name_H-M   'P 1'
#
loop_
_entity.id
_entity.type
_entity.pdbx_description
1 polymer ?
#
loop_
_entity_poly.entity_id
_entity_poly.type
_entity_poly.pdbx_seq_one_letter_code
_entity_poly.pdbx_strand_id
1 'polypeptide(L)'
;MGMNTKETIIYLLPLPLVLLVFDFYHKRSLVFYIHLAAFTILFGLIYFGYFYLFYDDPFYKFISINEAHYIGEFSYYDKSVGTIFSRVSYRPLMIFISRTYWIWIILAVPGILRALKNPKELHFVFAVSSLCLLLGFLFMSTSFSFYNPIHLNPRHLIILIPSLSVNIALEIKRWTSHYFWKRFVLLWICFAAVVSFALVSWQYGLFYSGIAACFLFKRPKLQVAGIASILVFTTIYAEWTVKEEKQYEHMVSMLKETIAESGENTPIITHALLCQAAPLIFHSPIAELPLLDITALEEKIEADDLQEEFYVFTYSYLSEITPQDNSLLSQLQKFGIKYNYSWLKKHEDPWVSIYHLKKTITLPTFPDNTSTFGAEMQ
;
A
#
# COMPACT_ATOMS: atom_id res chain seq x y z
N MET A 1 -16.62 1.10 17.35
CA MET A 1 -15.14 1.04 17.32
C MET A 1 -14.56 0.53 16.00
N GLY A 2 -15.00 -0.59 15.42
CA GLY A 2 -14.33 -1.04 14.19
C GLY A 2 -14.65 -0.24 12.90
N MET A 3 -15.63 0.68 12.89
CA MET A 3 -15.74 1.64 11.78
C MET A 3 -14.50 2.54 11.65
N ASN A 4 -13.68 2.66 12.70
CA ASN A 4 -12.37 3.30 12.62
C ASN A 4 -11.33 2.45 11.86
N THR A 5 -11.53 1.13 11.76
CA THR A 5 -10.70 0.21 10.96
C THR A 5 -11.24 -0.03 9.55
N LYS A 6 -12.20 0.80 9.08
CA LYS A 6 -12.90 0.98 7.78
C LYS A 6 -13.14 -0.22 6.85
N GLU A 7 -12.20 -1.15 6.69
CA GLU A 7 -12.27 -2.26 5.75
C GLU A 7 -12.52 -3.61 6.45
N THR A 8 -11.94 -3.84 7.65
CA THR A 8 -12.00 -5.16 8.33
C THR A 8 -13.42 -5.60 8.71
N ILE A 9 -14.28 -4.67 9.13
CA ILE A 9 -15.67 -5.01 9.46
C ILE A 9 -16.48 -5.43 8.24
N ILE A 10 -16.23 -4.79 7.09
CA ILE A 10 -16.96 -5.11 5.88
C ILE A 10 -16.66 -6.56 5.47
N TYR A 11 -15.39 -6.98 5.59
CA TYR A 11 -14.99 -8.35 5.30
C TYR A 11 -15.59 -9.41 6.24
N LEU A 12 -15.87 -9.04 7.50
CA LEU A 12 -16.47 -9.95 8.48
C LEU A 12 -18.00 -9.88 8.51
N LEU A 13 -18.65 -8.97 7.80
CA LEU A 13 -20.11 -8.86 7.79
C LEU A 13 -20.83 -10.17 7.40
N PRO A 14 -20.33 -10.99 6.44
CA PRO A 14 -20.96 -12.27 6.13
C PRO A 14 -20.86 -13.31 7.26
N LEU A 15 -19.89 -13.17 8.17
CA LEU A 15 -19.65 -14.14 9.25
C LEU A 15 -20.87 -14.33 10.18
N PRO A 16 -21.44 -13.28 10.82
CA PRO A 16 -22.61 -13.44 11.68
C PRO A 16 -23.82 -14.00 10.92
N LEU A 17 -23.98 -13.70 9.63
CA LEU A 17 -25.06 -14.24 8.80
C LEU A 17 -24.89 -15.74 8.56
N VAL A 18 -23.69 -16.19 8.19
CA VAL A 18 -23.40 -17.62 7.99
C VAL A 18 -23.55 -18.38 9.31
N LEU A 19 -23.06 -17.81 10.42
CA LEU A 19 -23.23 -18.40 11.74
C LEU A 19 -24.72 -18.49 12.12
N LEU A 20 -25.52 -17.45 11.85
CA LEU A 20 -26.97 -17.44 12.12
C LEU A 20 -27.67 -18.58 11.40
N VAL A 21 -27.41 -18.76 10.10
CA VAL A 21 -28.00 -19.85 9.31
C VAL A 21 -27.57 -21.21 9.87
N PHE A 22 -26.30 -21.34 10.25
CA PHE A 22 -25.77 -22.57 10.82
C PHE A 22 -26.40 -22.91 12.18
N ASP A 23 -26.47 -21.93 13.09
CA ASP A 23 -27.04 -22.10 14.43
C ASP A 23 -28.56 -22.34 14.38
N PHE A 24 -29.25 -21.69 13.43
CA PHE A 24 -30.67 -21.96 13.15
C PHE A 24 -30.90 -23.42 12.71
N TYR A 25 -30.07 -23.93 11.78
CA TYR A 25 -30.16 -25.33 11.34
C TYR A 25 -29.90 -26.33 12.48
N HIS A 26 -28.97 -26.01 13.39
CA HIS A 26 -28.62 -26.85 14.54
C HIS A 26 -29.48 -26.58 15.79
N LYS A 27 -30.54 -25.77 15.67
CA LYS A 27 -31.47 -25.42 16.76
C LYS A 27 -30.76 -24.86 18.02
N ARG A 28 -29.72 -24.06 17.82
CA ARG A 28 -28.98 -23.39 18.90
C ARG A 28 -29.71 -22.12 19.35
N SER A 29 -29.31 -21.61 20.52
CA SER A 29 -29.91 -20.40 21.09
C SER A 29 -29.68 -19.18 20.20
N LEU A 30 -30.77 -18.49 19.84
CA LEU A 30 -30.70 -17.27 19.03
C LEU A 30 -30.43 -16.00 19.85
N VAL A 31 -30.25 -16.14 21.16
CA VAL A 31 -30.09 -15.00 22.08
C VAL A 31 -28.90 -14.13 21.69
N PHE A 32 -27.78 -14.72 21.25
CA PHE A 32 -26.63 -13.96 20.75
C PHE A 32 -27.00 -13.01 19.60
N TYR A 33 -27.80 -13.50 18.63
CA TYR A 33 -28.18 -12.71 17.45
C TYR A 33 -29.17 -11.61 17.79
N ILE A 34 -30.04 -11.82 18.77
CA ILE A 34 -30.93 -10.76 19.29
C ILE A 34 -30.10 -9.63 19.90
N HIS A 35 -29.11 -9.96 20.74
CA HIS A 35 -28.21 -8.97 21.32
C HIS A 35 -27.39 -8.27 20.22
N LEU A 36 -26.84 -9.03 19.27
CA LEU A 36 -26.09 -8.47 18.14
C LEU A 36 -26.96 -7.49 17.35
N ALA A 37 -28.19 -7.86 17.00
CA ALA A 37 -29.12 -7.00 16.27
C ALA A 37 -29.48 -5.74 17.07
N ALA A 38 -29.78 -5.88 18.37
CA ALA A 38 -30.08 -4.74 19.24
C ALA A 38 -28.91 -3.76 19.32
N PHE A 39 -27.68 -4.25 19.50
CA PHE A 39 -26.47 -3.41 19.49
C PHE A 39 -26.22 -2.78 18.12
N THR A 40 -26.36 -3.53 17.02
CA THR A 40 -26.21 -2.99 15.66
C THR A 40 -27.20 -1.87 15.38
N ILE A 41 -28.47 -2.02 15.79
CA ILE A 41 -29.48 -0.96 15.66
C ILE A 41 -29.12 0.24 16.53
N LEU A 42 -28.80 0.03 17.81
CA LEU A 42 -28.45 1.12 18.73
C LEU A 42 -27.25 1.92 18.22
N PHE A 43 -26.14 1.26 17.89
CA PHE A 43 -24.95 1.93 17.37
C PHE A 43 -25.16 2.50 15.97
N GLY A 44 -26.00 1.86 15.14
CA GLY A 44 -26.42 2.39 13.85
C GLY A 44 -27.16 3.71 13.99
N LEU A 45 -28.14 3.78 14.89
CA LEU A 45 -28.89 5.02 15.17
C LEU A 45 -27.98 6.13 15.70
N ILE A 46 -27.04 5.81 16.60
CA ILE A 46 -26.06 6.80 17.09
C ILE A 46 -25.17 7.30 15.92
N TYR A 47 -24.71 6.40 15.06
CA TYR A 47 -23.86 6.73 13.92
C TYR A 47 -24.59 7.60 12.89
N PHE A 48 -25.79 7.19 12.47
CA PHE A 48 -26.61 7.95 11.52
C PHE A 48 -27.08 9.28 12.11
N GLY A 49 -27.44 9.29 13.40
CA GLY A 49 -27.81 10.50 14.12
C GLY A 49 -26.66 11.50 14.20
N TYR A 50 -25.42 11.03 14.44
CA TYR A 50 -24.24 11.89 14.39
C TYR A 50 -24.08 12.56 13.01
N PHE A 51 -24.13 11.78 11.91
CA PHE A 51 -23.98 12.37 10.58
C PHE A 51 -25.13 13.31 10.21
N TYR A 52 -26.36 12.97 10.61
CA TYR A 52 -27.51 13.85 10.43
C TYR A 52 -27.34 15.20 11.16
N LEU A 53 -26.85 15.19 12.40
CA LEU A 53 -26.70 16.43 13.19
C LEU A 53 -25.57 17.35 12.68
N PHE A 54 -24.51 16.80 12.10
CA PHE A 54 -23.33 17.58 11.68
C PHE A 54 -23.28 17.89 10.18
N TYR A 55 -23.98 17.12 9.35
CA TYR A 55 -23.91 17.22 7.88
C TYR A 55 -25.28 17.28 7.21
N ASP A 56 -26.37 17.36 7.98
CA ASP A 56 -27.78 17.33 7.51
C ASP A 56 -28.16 16.12 6.64
N ASP A 57 -27.31 15.08 6.63
CA ASP A 57 -27.51 13.85 5.88
C ASP A 57 -27.02 12.64 6.68
N PRO A 58 -27.89 11.70 7.10
CA PRO A 58 -27.47 10.51 7.83
C PRO A 58 -26.53 9.61 7.01
N PHE A 59 -26.66 9.63 5.68
CA PHE A 59 -25.86 8.84 4.75
C PHE A 59 -24.67 9.60 4.17
N TYR A 60 -24.33 10.79 4.70
CA TYR A 60 -23.21 11.62 4.25
C TYR A 60 -21.94 10.81 3.97
N LYS A 61 -21.60 9.86 4.85
CA LYS A 61 -20.39 9.05 4.67
C LYS A 61 -20.46 8.09 3.48
N PHE A 62 -21.62 7.51 3.20
CA PHE A 62 -21.82 6.62 2.05
C PHE A 62 -21.76 7.41 0.75
N ILE A 63 -22.39 8.58 0.71
CA ILE A 63 -22.35 9.50 -0.43
C ILE A 63 -20.91 9.96 -0.66
N SER A 64 -20.23 10.46 0.37
CA SER A 64 -18.82 10.86 0.30
C SER A 64 -17.91 9.75 -0.20
N ILE A 65 -18.14 8.48 0.17
CA ILE A 65 -17.35 7.35 -0.35
C ILE A 65 -17.67 7.07 -1.82
N ASN A 66 -18.95 7.16 -2.19
CA ASN A 66 -19.41 6.95 -3.57
C ASN A 66 -18.96 8.08 -4.51
N GLU A 67 -18.88 9.32 -4.02
CA GLU A 67 -18.39 10.49 -4.76
C GLU A 67 -16.86 10.56 -4.79
N ALA A 68 -16.18 10.13 -3.72
CA ALA A 68 -14.72 10.01 -3.68
C ALA A 68 -14.16 8.87 -4.55
N HIS A 69 -15.02 8.14 -5.28
CA HIS A 69 -14.61 7.40 -6.46
C HIS A 69 -14.14 8.40 -7.52
N TYR A 70 -12.90 8.87 -7.37
CA TYR A 70 -12.21 9.55 -8.44
C TYR A 70 -11.82 8.53 -9.51
N ILE A 71 -11.81 8.99 -10.76
CA ILE A 71 -11.25 8.30 -11.93
C ILE A 71 -9.72 8.31 -11.75
N GLY A 72 -9.24 7.52 -10.80
CA GLY A 72 -7.81 7.29 -10.57
C GLY A 72 -7.36 6.01 -11.25
N GLU A 73 -6.04 5.88 -11.45
CA GLU A 73 -5.40 4.68 -12.00
C GLU A 73 -5.77 3.39 -11.24
N PHE A 74 -6.16 3.51 -9.98
CA PHE A 74 -6.58 2.41 -9.11
C PHE A 74 -8.07 2.07 -9.18
N SER A 75 -8.88 2.88 -9.89
CA SER A 75 -10.28 2.56 -10.18
C SER A 75 -10.37 1.52 -11.32
N TYR A 76 -11.40 0.68 -11.27
CA TYR A 76 -11.72 -0.29 -12.33
C TYR A 76 -12.96 0.10 -13.13
N TYR A 77 -13.51 1.30 -12.90
CA TYR A 77 -14.72 1.77 -13.57
C TYR A 77 -14.60 1.73 -15.10
N ASP A 78 -13.50 2.25 -15.64
CA ASP A 78 -13.27 2.33 -17.10
C ASP A 78 -12.43 1.17 -17.66
N LYS A 79 -12.22 0.10 -16.87
CA LYS A 79 -11.34 -1.01 -17.26
C LYS A 79 -12.11 -2.15 -17.93
N SER A 80 -11.47 -2.79 -18.90
CA SER A 80 -12.06 -3.94 -19.60
C SER A 80 -12.43 -5.08 -18.64
N VAL A 81 -13.44 -5.88 -19.02
CA VAL A 81 -13.84 -7.09 -18.28
C VAL A 81 -12.66 -8.06 -18.10
N GLY A 82 -11.73 -8.13 -19.06
CA GLY A 82 -10.51 -8.93 -18.94
C GLY A 82 -9.60 -8.46 -17.80
N THR A 83 -9.51 -7.15 -17.57
CA THR A 83 -8.77 -6.58 -16.44
C THR A 83 -9.45 -6.88 -15.11
N ILE A 84 -10.79 -6.88 -15.06
CA ILE A 84 -11.55 -7.28 -13.87
C ILE A 84 -11.38 -8.78 -13.60
N PHE A 85 -11.46 -9.60 -14.64
CA PHE A 85 -11.28 -11.06 -14.52
C PHE A 85 -9.87 -11.42 -14.04
N SER A 86 -8.83 -10.78 -14.58
CA SER A 86 -7.45 -10.96 -14.10
C SER A 86 -7.28 -10.55 -12.64
N ARG A 87 -7.97 -9.49 -12.19
CA ARG A 87 -8.01 -9.07 -10.78
C ARG A 87 -8.58 -10.15 -9.88
N VAL A 88 -9.63 -10.85 -10.28
CA VAL A 88 -10.30 -11.85 -9.43
C VAL A 88 -9.64 -13.23 -9.51
N SER A 89 -8.97 -13.56 -10.62
CA SER A 89 -8.39 -14.88 -10.88
C SER A 89 -6.93 -15.01 -10.42
N TYR A 90 -5.97 -14.57 -11.23
CA TYR A 90 -4.55 -14.88 -11.01
C TYR A 90 -3.80 -13.79 -10.22
N ARG A 91 -4.21 -12.52 -10.28
CA ARG A 91 -3.53 -11.44 -9.54
C ARG A 91 -3.54 -11.66 -8.01
N PRO A 92 -4.64 -12.13 -7.38
CA PRO A 92 -4.65 -12.44 -5.95
C PRO A 92 -3.65 -13.54 -5.61
N LEU A 93 -3.57 -14.58 -6.44
CA LEU A 93 -2.59 -15.66 -6.29
C LEU A 93 -1.16 -15.13 -6.33
N MET A 94 -0.83 -14.30 -7.34
CA MET A 94 0.49 -13.68 -7.45
C MET A 94 0.83 -12.83 -6.24
N ILE A 95 -0.14 -12.10 -5.69
CA ILE A 95 0.06 -11.27 -4.51
C ILE A 95 0.20 -12.10 -3.23
N PHE A 96 -0.57 -13.18 -3.07
CA PHE A 96 -0.35 -14.09 -1.94
C PHE A 96 1.06 -14.68 -1.96
N ILE A 97 1.58 -14.98 -3.15
CA ILE A 97 2.94 -15.50 -3.32
C ILE A 97 3.98 -14.40 -3.06
N SER A 98 3.88 -13.24 -3.71
CA SER A 98 4.87 -12.16 -3.61
C SER A 98 4.87 -11.47 -2.24
N ARG A 99 3.79 -11.58 -1.47
CA ARG A 99 3.69 -11.03 -0.12
C ARG A 99 3.74 -12.10 0.97
N THR A 100 4.18 -13.32 0.63
CA THR A 100 4.38 -14.45 1.55
C THR A 100 3.13 -14.95 2.32
N TYR A 101 1.93 -14.46 2.00
CA TYR A 101 0.65 -14.92 2.55
C TYR A 101 0.28 -16.35 2.13
N TRP A 102 0.85 -16.84 1.04
CA TRP A 102 0.55 -18.16 0.50
C TRP A 102 0.78 -19.29 1.51
N ILE A 103 1.83 -19.21 2.32
CA ILE A 103 2.14 -20.21 3.36
C ILE A 103 1.00 -20.29 4.38
N TRP A 104 0.51 -19.14 4.84
CA TRP A 104 -0.57 -19.05 5.81
C TRP A 104 -1.85 -19.67 5.29
N ILE A 105 -2.18 -19.41 4.02
CA ILE A 105 -3.36 -19.98 3.36
C ILE A 105 -3.22 -21.51 3.28
N ILE A 106 -2.13 -22.02 2.71
CA ILE A 106 -1.94 -23.45 2.47
C ILE A 106 -1.87 -24.26 3.77
N LEU A 107 -1.20 -23.75 4.80
CA LEU A 107 -1.14 -24.41 6.11
C LEU A 107 -2.49 -24.41 6.83
N ALA A 108 -3.36 -23.43 6.56
CA ALA A 108 -4.70 -23.35 7.16
C ALA A 108 -5.73 -24.25 6.48
N VAL A 109 -5.53 -24.64 5.21
CA VAL A 109 -6.48 -25.47 4.43
C VAL A 109 -6.93 -26.74 5.18
N PRO A 110 -6.05 -27.56 5.79
CA PRO A 110 -6.47 -28.74 6.55
C PRO A 110 -7.41 -28.41 7.72
N GLY A 111 -7.18 -27.27 8.39
CA GLY A 111 -8.02 -26.70 9.45
C GLY A 111 -9.40 -26.35 8.96
N ILE A 112 -9.46 -25.54 7.90
CA ILE A 112 -10.70 -25.07 7.30
C ILE A 112 -11.54 -26.28 6.84
N LEU A 113 -10.96 -27.21 6.09
CA LEU A 113 -11.69 -28.36 5.56
C LEU A 113 -12.15 -29.34 6.65
N ARG A 114 -11.40 -29.48 7.75
CA ARG A 114 -11.85 -30.30 8.88
C ARG A 114 -13.01 -29.65 9.60
N ALA A 115 -12.92 -28.35 9.85
CA ALA A 115 -13.93 -27.57 10.56
C ALA A 115 -15.26 -27.57 9.81
N LEU A 116 -15.24 -27.46 8.49
CA LEU A 116 -16.45 -27.55 7.66
C LEU A 116 -17.08 -28.96 7.69
N LYS A 117 -16.27 -30.03 7.79
CA LYS A 117 -16.77 -31.41 7.85
C LYS A 117 -17.26 -31.81 9.24
N ASN A 118 -16.61 -31.31 10.29
CA ASN A 118 -16.91 -31.63 11.67
C ASN A 118 -16.98 -30.32 12.46
N PRO A 119 -18.15 -29.65 12.48
CA PRO A 119 -18.29 -28.31 13.02
C PRO A 119 -18.25 -28.33 14.56
N LYS A 120 -17.05 -28.45 15.12
CA LYS A 120 -16.78 -28.08 16.51
C LYS A 120 -16.84 -26.55 16.60
N GLU A 121 -17.49 -26.04 17.64
CA GLU A 121 -17.87 -24.62 17.75
C GLU A 121 -16.72 -23.66 17.45
N LEU A 122 -15.57 -23.82 18.11
CA LEU A 122 -14.43 -22.92 17.91
C LEU A 122 -13.78 -23.06 16.52
N HIS A 123 -13.56 -24.30 16.05
CA HIS A 123 -12.90 -24.54 14.76
C HIS A 123 -13.76 -24.01 13.61
N PHE A 124 -15.07 -24.21 13.69
CA PHE A 124 -16.02 -23.78 12.68
C PHE A 124 -16.03 -22.25 12.54
N VAL A 125 -16.08 -21.51 13.66
CA VAL A 125 -16.06 -20.04 13.66
C VAL A 125 -14.82 -19.49 12.96
N PHE A 126 -13.62 -19.99 13.30
CA PHE A 126 -12.39 -19.54 12.66
C PHE A 126 -12.26 -19.97 11.20
N ALA A 127 -12.77 -21.15 10.84
CA ALA A 127 -12.78 -21.59 9.45
C ALA A 127 -13.70 -20.72 8.58
N VAL A 128 -14.92 -20.46 9.04
CA VAL A 128 -15.87 -19.58 8.35
C VAL A 128 -15.33 -18.15 8.30
N SER A 129 -14.75 -17.65 9.40
CA SER A 129 -14.08 -16.34 9.43
C SER A 129 -12.99 -16.24 8.37
N SER A 130 -12.08 -17.22 8.28
CA SER A 130 -11.04 -17.24 7.26
C SER A 130 -11.60 -17.26 5.83
N LEU A 131 -12.70 -17.98 5.59
CA LEU A 131 -13.36 -18.02 4.29
C LEU A 131 -14.07 -16.70 3.97
N CYS A 132 -14.78 -16.09 4.91
CA CYS A 132 -15.42 -14.78 4.74
C CYS A 132 -14.39 -13.71 4.41
N LEU A 133 -13.26 -13.67 5.13
CA LEU A 133 -12.18 -12.73 4.86
C LEU A 133 -11.52 -12.98 3.50
N LEU A 134 -11.27 -14.24 3.13
CA LEU A 134 -10.66 -14.59 1.84
C LEU A 134 -11.59 -14.24 0.66
N LEU A 135 -12.87 -14.59 0.77
CA LEU A 135 -13.88 -14.25 -0.23
C LEU A 135 -14.10 -12.73 -0.29
N GLY A 136 -14.11 -12.06 0.86
CA GLY A 136 -14.16 -10.61 0.94
C GLY A 136 -12.99 -9.96 0.19
N PHE A 137 -11.77 -10.41 0.42
CA PHE A 137 -10.60 -9.93 -0.32
C PHE A 137 -10.72 -10.14 -1.85
N LEU A 138 -11.30 -11.26 -2.29
CA LEU A 138 -11.46 -11.59 -3.72
C LEU A 138 -12.60 -10.83 -4.41
N PHE A 139 -13.69 -10.54 -3.70
CA PHE A 139 -14.97 -10.09 -4.29
C PHE A 139 -15.47 -8.75 -3.76
N MET A 140 -14.74 -8.03 -2.91
CA MET A 140 -15.20 -6.73 -2.41
C MET A 140 -15.13 -5.64 -3.49
N SER A 141 -16.18 -4.82 -3.51
CA SER A 141 -16.36 -3.64 -4.35
C SER A 141 -16.27 -2.35 -3.52
N THR A 142 -15.76 -1.27 -4.11
CA THR A 142 -15.81 0.08 -3.52
C THR A 142 -17.07 0.86 -3.89
N SER A 143 -17.84 0.40 -4.88
CA SER A 143 -19.09 1.03 -5.32
C SER A 143 -20.27 0.08 -5.12
N PHE A 144 -21.44 0.67 -4.83
CA PHE A 144 -22.73 -0.04 -4.78
C PHE A 144 -23.40 -0.16 -6.14
N SER A 145 -23.10 0.75 -7.07
CA SER A 145 -23.77 0.83 -8.38
C SER A 145 -23.18 -0.14 -9.40
N PHE A 146 -21.88 -0.41 -9.30
CA PHE A 146 -21.15 -1.32 -10.18
C PHE A 146 -20.05 -2.04 -9.41
N TYR A 147 -19.60 -3.18 -9.96
CA TYR A 147 -18.50 -3.92 -9.36
C TYR A 147 -17.16 -3.20 -9.61
N ASN A 148 -16.68 -2.49 -8.60
CA ASN A 148 -15.38 -1.80 -8.61
C ASN A 148 -14.43 -2.50 -7.64
N PRO A 149 -13.71 -3.53 -8.09
CA PRO A 149 -12.82 -4.27 -7.22
C PRO A 149 -11.77 -3.38 -6.54
N ILE A 150 -11.63 -3.52 -5.22
CA ILE A 150 -10.56 -2.85 -4.45
C ILE A 150 -9.19 -3.22 -5.03
N HIS A 151 -8.32 -2.22 -5.14
CA HIS A 151 -6.91 -2.42 -5.49
C HIS A 151 -6.27 -3.43 -4.53
N LEU A 152 -5.47 -4.35 -5.07
CA LEU A 152 -4.84 -5.39 -4.27
C LEU A 152 -3.65 -4.83 -3.49
N ASN A 153 -3.94 -4.14 -2.38
CA ASN A 153 -2.94 -3.59 -1.48
C ASN A 153 -2.57 -4.66 -0.41
N PRO A 154 -1.27 -4.88 -0.13
CA PRO A 154 -0.81 -5.81 0.91
C PRO A 154 -1.44 -5.57 2.29
N ARG A 155 -1.82 -4.31 2.61
CA ARG A 155 -2.45 -3.97 3.89
C ARG A 155 -3.76 -4.74 4.11
N HIS A 156 -4.51 -5.03 3.05
CA HIS A 156 -5.78 -5.74 3.13
C HIS A 156 -5.60 -7.23 3.44
N LEU A 157 -4.38 -7.77 3.30
CA LEU A 157 -4.08 -9.16 3.59
C LEU A 157 -3.78 -9.41 5.06
N ILE A 158 -3.33 -8.38 5.79
CA ILE A 158 -2.93 -8.48 7.20
C ILE A 158 -4.08 -9.03 8.06
N ILE A 159 -5.32 -8.67 7.72
CA ILE A 159 -6.53 -9.13 8.43
C ILE A 159 -6.74 -10.65 8.35
N LEU A 160 -6.17 -11.34 7.35
CA LEU A 160 -6.29 -12.78 7.19
C LEU A 160 -5.46 -13.54 8.21
N ILE A 161 -4.34 -12.97 8.65
CA ILE A 161 -3.32 -13.67 9.44
C ILE A 161 -3.88 -14.23 10.75
N PRO A 162 -4.64 -13.49 11.58
CA PRO A 162 -5.11 -14.02 12.87
C PRO A 162 -5.99 -15.27 12.70
N SER A 163 -6.99 -15.21 11.81
CA SER A 163 -7.92 -16.33 11.58
C SER A 163 -7.23 -17.53 10.94
N LEU A 164 -6.32 -17.30 9.98
CA LEU A 164 -5.52 -18.37 9.38
C LEU A 164 -4.58 -19.01 10.42
N SER A 165 -3.91 -18.21 11.26
CA SER A 165 -2.99 -18.69 12.30
C SER A 165 -3.66 -19.64 13.28
N VAL A 166 -4.89 -19.33 13.71
CA VAL A 166 -5.66 -20.22 14.58
C VAL A 166 -5.96 -21.54 13.88
N ASN A 167 -6.41 -21.52 12.63
CA ASN A 167 -6.64 -22.74 11.85
C ASN A 167 -5.36 -23.58 11.67
N ILE A 168 -4.21 -22.95 11.45
CA ILE A 168 -2.90 -23.61 11.36
C ILE A 168 -2.54 -24.30 12.68
N ALA A 169 -2.68 -23.59 13.79
CA ALA A 169 -2.33 -24.08 15.13
C ALA A 169 -3.21 -25.28 15.53
N LEU A 170 -4.52 -25.18 15.29
CA LEU A 170 -5.49 -26.23 15.62
C LEU A 170 -5.24 -27.54 14.85
N GLU A 171 -4.68 -27.46 13.63
CA GLU A 171 -4.38 -28.63 12.80
C GLU A 171 -2.90 -28.90 12.57
N ILE A 172 -2.02 -28.44 13.46
CA ILE A 172 -0.56 -28.63 13.34
C ILE A 172 -0.16 -30.09 13.08
N LYS A 173 -0.71 -31.01 13.86
CA LYS A 173 -0.42 -32.46 13.74
C LYS A 173 -0.80 -33.00 12.36
N ARG A 174 -1.82 -32.42 11.71
CA ARG A 174 -2.36 -32.92 10.46
C ARG A 174 -1.41 -32.62 9.31
N TRP A 175 -0.92 -31.39 9.19
CA TRP A 175 0.03 -31.07 8.12
C TRP A 175 1.47 -31.51 8.41
N THR A 176 1.85 -31.78 9.67
CA THR A 176 3.19 -32.31 9.98
C THR A 176 3.31 -33.83 9.88
N SER A 177 2.25 -34.57 10.23
CA SER A 177 2.32 -36.03 10.46
C SER A 177 1.42 -36.84 9.52
N HIS A 178 0.32 -36.29 9.00
CA HIS A 178 -0.56 -37.02 8.10
C HIS A 178 0.01 -37.02 6.68
N TYR A 179 0.21 -38.20 6.10
CA TYR A 179 0.86 -38.39 4.80
C TYR A 179 0.26 -37.54 3.67
N PHE A 180 -1.06 -37.60 3.47
CA PHE A 180 -1.75 -36.83 2.43
C PHE A 180 -1.56 -35.32 2.60
N TRP A 181 -1.89 -34.77 3.76
CA TRP A 181 -1.83 -33.32 4.02
C TRP A 181 -0.41 -32.79 3.99
N LYS A 182 0.56 -33.56 4.47
CA LYS A 182 1.97 -33.20 4.38
C LYS A 182 2.42 -33.04 2.92
N ARG A 183 2.05 -34.00 2.04
CA ARG A 183 2.37 -33.93 0.60
C ARG A 183 1.61 -32.82 -0.11
N PHE A 184 0.34 -32.60 0.24
CA PHE A 184 -0.46 -31.50 -0.28
C PHE A 184 0.20 -30.15 0.01
N VAL A 185 0.54 -29.89 1.28
CA VAL A 185 1.20 -28.64 1.70
C VAL A 185 2.55 -28.49 1.01
N LEU A 186 3.38 -29.53 1.00
CA LEU A 186 4.68 -29.51 0.33
C LEU A 186 4.55 -29.17 -1.16
N LEU A 187 3.62 -29.83 -1.87
CA LEU A 187 3.39 -29.59 -3.30
C LEU A 187 3.05 -28.12 -3.58
N TRP A 188 2.14 -27.55 -2.80
CA TRP A 188 1.70 -26.16 -2.99
C TRP A 188 2.74 -25.12 -2.57
N ILE A 189 3.61 -25.43 -1.62
CA ILE A 189 4.76 -24.59 -1.27
C ILE A 189 5.82 -24.67 -2.38
N CYS A 190 6.11 -25.86 -2.91
CA CYS A 190 7.01 -26.02 -4.07
C CYS A 190 6.46 -25.30 -5.31
N PHE A 191 5.14 -25.34 -5.53
CA PHE A 191 4.50 -24.57 -6.59
C PHE A 191 4.79 -23.07 -6.44
N ALA A 192 4.63 -22.51 -5.23
CA ALA A 192 4.96 -21.11 -4.98
C ALA A 192 6.45 -20.80 -5.15
N ALA A 193 7.36 -21.74 -4.83
CA ALA A 193 8.78 -21.59 -5.09
C ALA A 193 9.06 -21.47 -6.60
N VAL A 194 8.50 -22.38 -7.41
CA VAL A 194 8.65 -22.36 -8.88
C VAL A 194 8.10 -21.07 -9.47
N VAL A 195 6.88 -20.68 -9.08
CA VAL A 195 6.26 -19.42 -9.54
C VAL A 195 7.10 -18.21 -9.12
N SER A 196 7.65 -18.21 -7.91
CA SER A 196 8.48 -17.10 -7.43
C SER A 196 9.78 -16.96 -8.23
N PHE A 197 10.47 -18.06 -8.50
CA PHE A 197 11.67 -18.05 -9.34
C PHE A 197 11.37 -17.62 -10.78
N ALA A 198 10.22 -18.01 -11.33
CA ALA A 198 9.87 -17.70 -12.71
C ALA A 198 9.33 -16.28 -12.90
N LEU A 199 8.53 -15.76 -11.97
CA LEU A 199 7.68 -14.59 -12.20
C LEU A 199 7.79 -13.47 -11.15
N VAL A 200 8.40 -13.71 -9.99
CA VAL A 200 8.42 -12.72 -8.89
C VAL A 200 9.84 -12.25 -8.60
N SER A 201 10.59 -13.04 -7.85
CA SER A 201 12.00 -12.79 -7.55
C SER A 201 12.65 -14.04 -6.96
N TRP A 202 13.98 -14.15 -7.11
CA TRP A 202 14.74 -15.28 -6.60
C TRP A 202 14.73 -15.35 -5.06
N GLN A 203 14.63 -14.21 -4.36
CA GLN A 203 14.56 -14.16 -2.89
C GLN A 203 13.31 -14.88 -2.37
N TYR A 204 12.14 -14.62 -2.97
CA TYR A 204 10.91 -15.34 -2.62
C TYR A 204 11.01 -16.83 -2.97
N GLY A 205 11.64 -17.17 -4.11
CA GLY A 205 11.91 -18.55 -4.50
C GLY A 205 12.71 -19.32 -3.45
N LEU A 206 13.80 -18.73 -2.94
CA LEU A 206 14.59 -19.31 -1.86
C LEU A 206 13.80 -19.43 -0.56
N PHE A 207 13.02 -18.42 -0.20
CA PHE A 207 12.16 -18.47 0.99
C PHE A 207 11.20 -19.67 0.96
N TYR A 208 10.43 -19.83 -0.13
CA TYR A 208 9.51 -20.97 -0.27
C TYR A 208 10.26 -22.30 -0.33
N SER A 209 11.44 -22.34 -0.96
CA SER A 209 12.28 -23.54 -1.03
C SER A 209 12.81 -23.95 0.35
N GLY A 210 13.22 -23.00 1.18
CA GLY A 210 13.64 -23.24 2.56
C GLY A 210 12.50 -23.79 3.41
N ILE A 211 11.30 -23.23 3.27
CA ILE A 211 10.10 -23.75 3.95
C ILE A 211 9.77 -25.16 3.46
N ALA A 212 9.80 -25.41 2.15
CA ALA A 212 9.59 -26.76 1.59
C ALA A 212 10.64 -27.75 2.10
N ALA A 213 11.91 -27.35 2.20
CA ALA A 213 12.99 -28.18 2.75
C ALA A 213 12.73 -28.58 4.21
N CYS A 214 12.12 -27.70 5.01
CA CYS A 214 11.74 -28.04 6.39
C CYS A 214 10.76 -29.23 6.46
N PHE A 215 9.89 -29.41 5.46
CA PHE A 215 8.98 -30.56 5.39
C PHE A 215 9.69 -31.88 5.10
N LEU A 216 10.94 -31.86 4.62
CA LEU A 216 11.74 -33.07 4.42
C LEU A 216 12.19 -33.70 5.74
N PHE A 217 12.21 -32.95 6.84
CA PHE A 217 12.54 -33.49 8.15
C PHE A 217 11.53 -34.56 8.58
N LYS A 218 12.03 -35.68 9.11
CA LYS A 218 11.18 -36.78 9.62
C LYS A 218 10.47 -36.41 10.92
N ARG A 219 11.12 -35.61 11.78
CA ARG A 219 10.60 -35.26 13.11
C ARG A 219 9.74 -33.99 13.04
N PRO A 220 8.45 -34.01 13.44
CA PRO A 220 7.55 -32.86 13.31
C PRO A 220 8.03 -31.64 14.11
N LYS A 221 8.65 -31.85 15.28
CA LYS A 221 9.23 -30.75 16.09
C LYS A 221 10.31 -29.98 15.32
N LEU A 222 11.15 -30.66 14.55
CA LEU A 222 12.19 -30.02 13.73
C LEU A 222 11.60 -29.30 12.52
N GLN A 223 10.51 -29.82 11.92
CA GLN A 223 9.80 -29.11 10.86
C GLN A 223 9.29 -27.76 11.35
N VAL A 224 8.58 -27.76 12.49
CA VAL A 224 8.00 -26.55 13.09
C VAL A 224 9.09 -25.58 13.52
N ALA A 225 10.16 -26.07 14.17
CA ALA A 225 11.29 -25.24 14.55
C ALA A 225 11.98 -24.62 13.33
N GLY A 226 12.22 -25.38 12.27
CA GLY A 226 12.81 -24.86 11.03
C GLY A 226 11.96 -23.78 10.36
N ILE A 227 10.64 -24.02 10.25
CA ILE A 227 9.70 -23.02 9.73
C ILE A 227 9.72 -21.76 10.59
N ALA A 228 9.64 -21.90 11.92
CA ALA A 228 9.67 -20.76 12.83
C ALA A 228 10.97 -19.95 12.71
N SER A 229 12.13 -20.63 12.62
CA SER A 229 13.42 -19.97 12.43
C SER A 229 13.48 -19.16 11.13
N ILE A 230 12.97 -19.72 10.02
CA ILE A 230 12.92 -18.99 8.73
C ILE A 230 12.00 -17.76 8.83
N LEU A 231 10.83 -17.89 9.48
CA LEU A 231 9.89 -16.77 9.66
C LEU A 231 10.48 -15.65 10.54
N VAL A 232 11.17 -16.01 11.62
CA VAL A 232 11.85 -15.03 12.49
C VAL A 232 12.99 -14.35 11.73
N PHE A 233 13.84 -15.13 11.05
CA PHE A 233 14.95 -14.58 10.26
C PHE A 233 14.45 -13.63 9.17
N THR A 234 13.41 -14.00 8.43
CA THR A 234 12.85 -13.14 7.38
C THR A 234 12.22 -11.87 7.93
N THR A 235 11.61 -11.92 9.12
CA THR A 235 11.08 -10.71 9.78
C THR A 235 12.21 -9.74 10.15
N ILE A 236 13.29 -10.25 10.75
CA ILE A 236 14.47 -9.44 11.10
C ILE A 236 15.13 -8.87 9.85
N TYR A 237 15.29 -9.70 8.81
CA TYR A 237 15.88 -9.29 7.54
C TYR A 237 15.03 -8.21 6.85
N ALA A 238 13.71 -8.36 6.82
CA ALA A 238 12.82 -7.37 6.23
C ALA A 238 12.91 -6.01 6.94
N GLU A 239 12.96 -5.98 8.28
CA GLU A 239 13.13 -4.74 9.03
C GLU A 239 14.47 -4.05 8.70
N TRP A 240 15.54 -4.85 8.60
CA TRP A 240 16.85 -4.35 8.23
C TRP A 240 16.86 -3.76 6.81
N THR A 241 16.32 -4.47 5.82
CA THR A 241 16.22 -3.99 4.44
C THR A 241 15.35 -2.74 4.31
N VAL A 242 14.20 -2.69 4.99
CA VAL A 242 13.35 -1.49 4.99
C VAL A 242 14.07 -0.27 5.56
N LYS A 243 14.90 -0.47 6.60
CA LYS A 243 15.71 0.61 7.17
C LYS A 243 16.78 1.08 6.18
N GLU A 244 17.44 0.16 5.48
CA GLU A 244 18.49 0.44 4.50
C GLU A 244 17.97 1.10 3.22
N GLU A 245 16.82 0.66 2.70
CA GLU A 245 16.19 1.24 1.51
C GLU A 245 15.65 2.63 1.78
N LYS A 246 15.03 2.85 2.95
CA LYS A 246 14.43 4.15 3.26
C LYS A 246 15.48 5.19 3.64
N GLN A 247 16.48 4.85 4.46
CA GLN A 247 17.39 5.83 5.08
C GLN A 247 16.68 7.12 5.55
N TYR A 248 15.56 6.95 6.25
CA TYR A 248 14.69 8.07 6.62
C TYR A 248 15.43 9.16 7.40
N GLU A 249 16.28 8.76 8.35
CA GLU A 249 17.10 9.70 9.13
C GLU A 249 18.05 10.52 8.26
N HIS A 250 18.65 9.89 7.25
CA HIS A 250 19.52 10.57 6.28
C HIS A 250 18.74 11.58 5.45
N MET A 251 17.58 11.18 4.92
CA MET A 251 16.69 12.07 4.19
C MET A 251 16.27 13.28 5.02
N VAL A 252 15.87 13.07 6.28
CA VAL A 252 15.50 14.16 7.19
C VAL A 252 16.70 15.07 7.48
N SER A 253 17.89 14.51 7.68
CA SER A 253 19.11 15.28 7.90
C SER A 253 19.44 16.17 6.69
N MET A 254 19.44 15.59 5.48
CA MET A 254 19.71 16.33 4.24
C MET A 254 18.66 17.41 3.98
N LEU A 255 17.39 17.14 4.31
CA LEU A 255 16.32 18.13 4.17
C LEU A 255 16.52 19.29 5.15
N LYS A 256 16.91 19.02 6.41
CA LYS A 256 17.25 20.07 7.38
C LYS A 256 18.40 20.94 6.92
N GLU A 257 19.46 20.31 6.43
CA GLU A 257 20.63 21.02 5.90
C GLU A 257 20.23 21.89 4.70
N THR A 258 19.43 21.35 3.78
CA THR A 258 18.94 22.12 2.62
C THR A 258 18.09 23.32 3.05
N ILE A 259 17.21 23.16 4.05
CA ILE A 259 16.40 24.26 4.62
C ILE A 259 17.30 25.32 5.27
N ALA A 260 18.33 24.91 6.00
CA ALA A 260 19.26 25.83 6.66
C ALA A 260 20.12 26.62 5.64
N GLU A 261 20.49 25.97 4.53
CA GLU A 261 21.31 26.58 3.48
C GLU A 261 20.51 27.46 2.51
N SER A 262 19.23 27.16 2.26
CA SER A 262 18.40 27.91 1.32
C SER A 262 18.10 29.33 1.80
N GLY A 263 18.12 29.55 3.12
CA GLY A 263 17.65 30.80 3.74
C GLY A 263 16.12 30.91 3.76
N GLU A 264 15.60 31.93 4.43
CA GLU A 264 14.16 32.09 4.72
C GLU A 264 13.30 32.30 3.46
N ASN A 265 13.86 32.86 2.38
CA ASN A 265 13.08 33.29 1.21
C ASN A 265 13.21 32.37 -0.01
N THR A 266 14.12 31.39 0.01
CA THR A 266 14.36 30.53 -1.17
C THR A 266 13.51 29.27 -1.08
N PRO A 267 12.54 29.05 -1.98
CA PRO A 267 11.69 27.89 -1.89
C PRO A 267 12.45 26.60 -2.24
N ILE A 268 12.02 25.50 -1.62
CA ILE A 268 12.48 24.14 -1.84
C ILE A 268 11.32 23.36 -2.44
N ILE A 269 11.47 22.97 -3.70
CA ILE A 269 10.47 22.21 -4.43
C ILE A 269 10.68 20.72 -4.16
N THR A 270 9.64 20.04 -3.70
CA THR A 270 9.70 18.61 -3.41
C THR A 270 8.38 17.89 -3.73
N HIS A 271 8.29 16.62 -3.36
CA HIS A 271 7.11 15.80 -3.58
C HIS A 271 5.96 16.26 -2.68
N ALA A 272 4.73 16.29 -3.19
CA ALA A 272 3.56 16.72 -2.42
C ALA A 272 3.38 15.95 -1.11
N LEU A 273 3.70 14.64 -1.11
CA LEU A 273 3.65 13.83 0.11
C LEU A 273 4.64 14.31 1.17
N LEU A 274 5.84 14.72 0.76
CA LEU A 274 6.85 15.24 1.69
C LEU A 274 6.44 16.61 2.23
N CYS A 275 5.85 17.48 1.40
CA CYS A 275 5.27 18.75 1.86
C CYS A 275 4.19 18.55 2.92
N GLN A 276 3.29 17.59 2.71
CA GLN A 276 2.23 17.24 3.67
C GLN A 276 2.78 16.60 4.95
N ALA A 277 3.85 15.81 4.83
CA ALA A 277 4.47 15.13 5.96
C ALA A 277 5.36 16.05 6.80
N ALA A 278 5.96 17.08 6.20
CA ALA A 278 6.97 17.94 6.82
C ALA A 278 6.61 18.44 8.23
N PRO A 279 5.38 18.87 8.54
CA PRO A 279 5.02 19.31 9.90
C PRO A 279 5.17 18.23 10.97
N LEU A 280 4.89 16.98 10.59
CA LEU A 280 5.05 15.83 11.46
C LEU A 280 6.53 15.49 11.66
N ILE A 281 7.36 15.72 10.63
CA ILE A 281 8.81 15.48 10.66
C ILE A 281 9.54 16.51 11.53
N PHE A 282 9.17 17.79 11.38
CA PHE A 282 9.87 18.91 12.00
C PHE A 282 9.23 19.40 13.30
N HIS A 283 8.03 18.93 13.62
CA HIS A 283 7.21 19.46 14.72
C HIS A 283 6.97 20.98 14.62
N SER A 284 6.98 21.52 13.39
CA SER A 284 6.72 22.93 13.07
C SER A 284 5.47 23.05 12.18
N PRO A 285 4.67 24.11 12.28
CA PRO A 285 3.54 24.34 11.39
C PRO A 285 4.01 24.52 9.92
N ILE A 286 3.19 24.06 8.96
CA ILE A 286 3.49 24.08 7.50
C ILE A 286 3.94 25.46 7.03
N ALA A 287 3.27 26.50 7.51
CA ALA A 287 3.47 27.89 7.07
C ALA A 287 4.89 28.43 7.34
N GLU A 288 5.69 27.76 8.16
CA GLU A 288 7.05 28.17 8.51
C GLU A 288 8.13 27.51 7.64
N LEU A 289 7.77 26.50 6.82
CA LEU A 289 8.74 25.77 6.02
C LEU A 289 8.72 26.25 4.57
N PRO A 290 9.88 26.48 3.93
CA PRO A 290 9.97 26.94 2.54
C PRO A 290 9.70 25.78 1.55
N LEU A 291 8.83 24.83 1.88
CA LEU A 291 8.56 23.65 1.06
C LEU A 291 7.34 23.88 0.16
N LEU A 292 7.51 23.70 -1.14
CA LEU A 292 6.44 23.79 -2.13
C LEU A 292 6.38 22.49 -2.94
N ASP A 293 5.17 22.08 -3.31
CA ASP A 293 5.00 21.09 -4.37
C ASP A 293 5.03 21.78 -5.75
N ILE A 294 5.01 20.99 -6.82
CA ILE A 294 5.06 21.55 -8.17
C ILE A 294 3.82 22.37 -8.53
N THR A 295 2.65 22.01 -8.00
CA THR A 295 1.40 22.74 -8.25
C THR A 295 1.48 24.15 -7.66
N ALA A 296 1.96 24.27 -6.41
CA ALA A 296 2.16 25.55 -5.76
C ALA A 296 3.23 26.41 -6.45
N LEU A 297 4.24 25.78 -7.06
CA LEU A 297 5.21 26.48 -7.90
C LEU A 297 4.56 27.06 -9.15
N GLU A 298 3.73 26.30 -9.84
CA GLU A 298 3.00 26.75 -11.03
C GLU A 298 2.05 27.92 -10.70
N GLU A 299 1.32 27.85 -9.59
CA GLU A 299 0.43 28.92 -9.13
C GLU A 299 1.18 30.24 -8.84
N LYS A 300 2.37 30.18 -8.20
CA LYS A 300 3.18 31.37 -7.93
C LYS A 300 3.64 32.08 -9.20
N ILE A 301 3.80 31.33 -10.28
CA ILE A 301 4.29 31.86 -11.56
C ILE A 301 3.18 32.55 -12.32
N GLU A 302 1.96 32.00 -12.26
CA GLU A 302 0.78 32.68 -12.79
C GLU A 302 0.54 34.03 -12.09
N ALA A 303 0.97 34.14 -10.84
CA ALA A 303 0.96 35.39 -10.07
C ALA A 303 2.15 36.34 -10.35
N ASP A 304 3.04 36.00 -11.29
CA ASP A 304 4.27 36.74 -11.61
C ASP A 304 5.27 36.89 -10.44
N ASP A 305 5.17 36.02 -9.43
CA ASP A 305 6.10 35.92 -8.29
C ASP A 305 7.20 34.89 -8.58
N LEU A 306 7.92 35.10 -9.68
CA LEU A 306 9.00 34.22 -10.13
C LEU A 306 10.28 34.49 -9.36
N GLN A 307 10.59 33.61 -8.41
CA GLN A 307 11.84 33.65 -7.66
C GLN A 307 13.07 33.45 -8.56
N GLU A 308 14.15 34.18 -8.30
CA GLU A 308 15.39 34.10 -9.08
C GLU A 308 16.10 32.76 -8.92
N GLU A 309 15.95 32.13 -7.76
CA GLU A 309 16.52 30.82 -7.45
C GLU A 309 15.61 29.98 -6.55
N PHE A 310 15.75 28.67 -6.67
CA PHE A 310 15.08 27.72 -5.79
C PHE A 310 15.84 26.39 -5.75
N TYR A 311 15.60 25.60 -4.70
CA TYR A 311 16.15 24.26 -4.57
C TYR A 311 15.12 23.22 -4.99
N VAL A 312 15.59 22.09 -5.50
CA VAL A 312 14.79 20.91 -5.79
C VAL A 312 15.33 19.78 -4.94
N PHE A 313 14.48 19.26 -4.06
CA PHE A 313 14.80 18.15 -3.17
C PHE A 313 13.99 16.92 -3.57
N THR A 314 14.66 15.89 -4.06
CA THR A 314 14.02 14.62 -4.44
C THR A 314 14.48 13.48 -3.57
N TYR A 315 13.52 12.68 -3.12
CA TYR A 315 13.77 11.50 -2.31
C TYR A 315 13.40 10.25 -3.12
N SER A 316 14.41 9.46 -3.50
CA SER A 316 14.31 8.31 -4.40
C SER A 316 13.23 7.31 -3.96
N TYR A 317 13.07 7.10 -2.65
CA TYR A 317 12.07 6.17 -2.14
C TYR A 317 10.62 6.59 -2.44
N LEU A 318 10.32 7.90 -2.47
CA LEU A 318 8.97 8.37 -2.84
C LEU A 318 8.67 8.10 -4.30
N SER A 319 9.66 8.27 -5.16
CA SER A 319 9.59 7.99 -6.59
C SER A 319 9.15 6.53 -6.87
N GLU A 320 9.54 5.59 -6.01
CA GLU A 320 9.13 4.19 -6.10
C GLU A 320 7.69 3.93 -5.63
N ILE A 321 7.21 4.67 -4.62
CA ILE A 321 5.88 4.47 -4.03
C ILE A 321 4.79 5.21 -4.81
N THR A 322 5.10 6.40 -5.31
CA THR A 322 4.21 7.25 -6.11
C THR A 322 4.79 7.40 -7.51
N PRO A 323 4.56 6.44 -8.42
CA PRO A 323 5.13 6.49 -9.77
C PRO A 323 4.71 7.73 -10.58
N GLN A 324 3.60 8.35 -10.21
CA GLN A 324 3.14 9.62 -10.78
C GLN A 324 4.11 10.76 -10.44
N ASP A 325 4.76 10.71 -9.28
CA ASP A 325 5.79 11.67 -8.85
C ASP A 325 7.16 11.38 -9.45
N ASN A 326 7.39 10.22 -10.10
CA ASN A 326 8.59 10.02 -10.96
C ASN A 326 8.66 11.07 -12.07
N SER A 327 7.53 11.70 -12.37
CA SER A 327 7.48 12.81 -13.31
C SER A 327 8.05 14.11 -12.75
N LEU A 328 8.24 14.27 -11.43
CA LEU A 328 8.63 15.55 -10.82
C LEU A 328 9.92 16.11 -11.44
N LEU A 329 10.99 15.31 -11.53
CA LEU A 329 12.23 15.75 -12.17
C LEU A 329 12.02 16.08 -13.65
N SER A 330 11.23 15.28 -14.37
CA SER A 330 10.94 15.53 -15.79
C SER A 330 10.09 16.79 -16.01
N GLN A 331 9.14 17.06 -15.11
CA GLN A 331 8.27 18.24 -15.13
C GLN A 331 9.10 19.47 -14.78
N LEU A 332 9.93 19.38 -13.75
CA LEU A 332 10.87 20.44 -13.38
C LEU A 332 11.89 20.71 -14.48
N GLN A 333 12.40 19.70 -15.18
CA GLN A 333 13.32 19.90 -16.33
C GLN A 333 12.64 20.68 -17.46
N LYS A 334 11.42 20.28 -17.84
CA LYS A 334 10.62 21.03 -18.84
C LYS A 334 10.37 22.45 -18.37
N PHE A 335 10.06 22.61 -17.09
CA PHE A 335 9.86 23.88 -16.43
C PHE A 335 11.12 24.77 -16.51
N GLY A 336 12.28 24.23 -16.13
CA GLY A 336 13.55 24.94 -16.17
C GLY A 336 13.93 25.40 -17.57
N ILE A 337 13.68 24.58 -18.60
CA ILE A 337 13.88 24.97 -20.01
C ILE A 337 12.94 26.11 -20.40
N LYS A 338 11.65 26.02 -20.04
CA LYS A 338 10.63 27.02 -20.39
C LYS A 338 10.95 28.41 -19.81
N TYR A 339 11.51 28.47 -18.61
CA TYR A 339 11.78 29.72 -17.88
C TYR A 339 13.28 30.06 -17.76
N ASN A 340 14.15 29.40 -18.53
CA ASN A 340 15.60 29.63 -18.60
C ASN A 340 16.36 29.44 -17.27
N TYR A 341 16.00 28.45 -16.45
CA TYR A 341 16.77 28.08 -15.26
C TYR A 341 17.97 27.19 -15.61
N SER A 342 19.12 27.52 -15.03
CA SER A 342 20.32 26.68 -15.05
C SER A 342 20.28 25.69 -13.90
N TRP A 343 20.61 24.43 -14.18
CA TRP A 343 20.62 23.35 -13.19
C TRP A 343 22.03 23.18 -12.61
N LEU A 344 22.19 23.52 -11.33
CA LEU A 344 23.42 23.31 -10.59
C LEU A 344 23.21 22.12 -9.65
N LYS A 345 23.81 20.98 -9.97
CA LYS A 345 23.78 19.79 -9.12
C LYS A 345 24.60 20.05 -7.85
N LYS A 346 23.94 20.05 -6.69
CA LYS A 346 24.59 20.28 -5.40
C LYS A 346 25.00 18.98 -4.72
N HIS A 347 24.07 18.03 -4.66
CA HIS A 347 24.28 16.74 -4.00
C HIS A 347 23.45 15.65 -4.67
N GLU A 348 24.01 14.44 -4.79
CA GLU A 348 23.26 13.27 -5.25
C GLU A 348 23.87 12.01 -4.65
N ASP A 349 23.04 11.28 -3.91
CA ASP A 349 23.33 9.96 -3.36
C ASP A 349 22.18 9.00 -3.73
N PRO A 350 22.26 7.70 -3.38
CA PRO A 350 21.23 6.74 -3.75
C PRO A 350 19.81 7.09 -3.26
N TRP A 351 19.69 7.87 -2.19
CA TRP A 351 18.43 8.16 -1.52
C TRP A 351 17.93 9.57 -1.82
N VAL A 352 18.81 10.56 -1.90
CA VAL A 352 18.46 11.97 -2.02
C VAL A 352 19.22 12.64 -3.15
N SER A 353 18.53 13.46 -3.93
CA SER A 353 19.14 14.35 -4.92
C SER A 353 18.70 15.79 -4.68
N ILE A 354 19.67 16.69 -4.68
CA ILE A 354 19.47 18.12 -4.42
C ILE A 354 20.04 18.92 -5.59
N TYR A 355 19.17 19.67 -6.26
CA TYR A 355 19.54 20.57 -7.35
C TYR A 355 19.25 22.01 -6.92
N HIS A 356 20.15 22.92 -7.27
CA HIS A 356 19.95 24.36 -7.14
C HIS A 356 19.67 24.91 -8.53
N LEU A 357 18.51 25.53 -8.71
CA LEU A 357 18.12 26.14 -9.98
C LEU A 357 18.24 27.64 -9.86
N LYS A 358 18.97 28.24 -10.80
CA LYS A 358 19.15 29.69 -10.87
C LYS A 358 18.73 30.22 -12.23
N LYS A 359 17.87 31.24 -12.25
CA LYS A 359 17.38 31.88 -13.47
C LYS A 359 18.56 32.48 -14.22
N THR A 360 18.75 32.05 -15.46
CA THR A 360 19.78 32.61 -16.33
C THR A 360 19.24 33.91 -16.89
N ILE A 361 19.80 35.04 -16.46
CA ILE A 361 19.54 36.31 -17.10
C ILE A 361 20.24 36.22 -18.46
N THR A 362 19.48 35.90 -19.51
CA THR A 362 19.92 36.11 -20.88
C THR A 362 20.10 37.61 -21.03
N LEU A 363 21.35 38.08 -20.89
CA LEU A 363 21.71 39.42 -21.31
C LEU A 363 21.22 39.55 -22.76
N PRO A 364 20.44 40.59 -23.10
CA PRO A 364 20.02 40.79 -24.47
C PRO A 364 21.28 40.78 -25.31
N THR A 365 21.41 39.80 -26.20
CA THR A 365 22.51 39.76 -27.15
C THR A 365 22.39 41.05 -27.94
N PHE A 366 23.25 42.02 -27.62
CA PHE A 366 23.34 43.24 -28.40
C PHE A 366 23.55 42.82 -29.84
N PRO A 367 22.71 43.28 -30.79
CA PRO A 367 22.93 42.98 -32.19
C PRO A 367 24.34 43.45 -32.53
N ASP A 368 25.15 42.51 -33.01
CA ASP A 368 26.53 42.75 -33.40
C ASP A 368 26.52 43.68 -34.63
N ASN A 369 26.50 44.99 -34.39
CA ASN A 369 26.43 46.04 -35.41
C ASN A 369 27.74 46.19 -36.22
N THR A 370 28.58 45.16 -36.27
CA THR A 370 29.92 45.23 -36.88
C THR A 370 29.96 44.92 -38.39
N SER A 371 28.83 44.74 -39.07
CA SER A 371 28.80 44.31 -40.49
C SER A 371 28.56 45.41 -41.55
N THR A 372 28.52 46.70 -41.22
CA THR A 372 28.22 47.79 -42.19
C THR A 372 29.28 48.89 -42.33
N PHE A 373 30.57 48.62 -42.10
CA PHE A 373 31.64 49.63 -42.27
C PHE A 373 32.75 49.27 -43.27
N GLY A 374 32.44 48.49 -44.31
CA GLY A 374 33.45 48.10 -45.31
C GLY A 374 32.92 47.86 -46.72
N ALA A 375 32.28 48.85 -47.35
CA ALA A 375 31.92 48.77 -48.77
C ALA A 375 31.74 50.13 -49.47
N GLU A 376 32.58 51.15 -49.20
CA GLU A 376 32.69 52.34 -50.07
C GLU A 376 34.13 52.87 -50.06
N MET A 377 35.01 52.25 -50.85
CA MET A 377 36.19 52.88 -51.47
C MET A 377 36.84 51.85 -52.41
N GLN A 378 36.35 51.79 -53.65
CA GLN A 378 37.12 51.39 -54.83
C GLN A 378 36.43 51.85 -56.11
#